data_AF-A0A821LI78-F1
#
_entry.id   AF-A0A821LI78-F1
#
_cell.length_a   1.000
_cell.length_b   1.000
_cell.length_c   1.000
_cell.angle_alpha   90.00
_cell.angle_beta   90.00
_cell.angle_gamma   90.00
#
_symmetry.space_group_name_H-M   'P 1'
#
loop_
_entity.id
_entity.type
_entity.pdbx_description
1 polymer ?
#
loop_
_entity_poly.entity_id
_entity_poly.type
_entity_poly.pdbx_seq_one_letter_code
_entity_poly.pdbx_strand_id
1 'polypeptide(L)'
;MPPPPKKAPTKGAKQILVENEATISFYRNMAGASGLFYNSVMFGIYHDEVRSWLMPPKKAPTKGAKQILVENEATISFYRNMAGASGLFYNSVMFGIYHDEVRSWLMFMNVFVLAIYLGCYQLMRYISRPTYSELGLLIDPGLDLNMEGGMGEHIKDIVILTAIAHITAVMSNYFWLLLFLIPARAFWLIWKNLLAPWLFQEAPEDTEQDEKKRKKIERRMRRHQ
;
A
#
# COMPACT_ATOMS: atom_id res chain seq x y z
N MET A 1 -57.62 29.48 -8.08
CA MET A 1 -56.61 30.16 -7.23
C MET A 1 -56.21 29.20 -6.13
N PRO A 2 -54.91 28.85 -5.99
CA PRO A 2 -54.44 28.00 -4.90
C PRO A 2 -54.54 28.73 -3.55
N PRO A 3 -54.80 28.01 -2.43
CA PRO A 3 -54.88 28.63 -1.11
C PRO A 3 -53.51 29.18 -0.67
N PRO A 4 -53.47 30.27 0.12
CA PRO A 4 -52.22 30.84 0.58
C PRO A 4 -51.46 29.84 1.47
N PRO A 5 -50.11 29.83 1.40
CA PRO A 5 -49.30 28.90 2.19
C PRO A 5 -49.49 29.17 3.69
N LYS A 6 -49.73 28.10 4.46
CA LYS A 6 -49.83 28.18 5.92
C LYS A 6 -48.49 28.68 6.48
N LYS A 7 -48.52 29.77 7.25
CA LYS A 7 -47.34 30.28 7.97
C LYS A 7 -46.84 29.19 8.93
N ALA A 8 -45.54 28.92 8.89
CA ALA A 8 -44.89 27.99 9.80
C ALA A 8 -45.09 28.43 11.26
N PRO A 9 -45.29 27.50 12.21
CA PRO A 9 -45.49 27.85 13.61
C PRO A 9 -44.25 28.54 14.16
N THR A 10 -44.40 29.76 14.67
CA THR A 10 -43.33 30.52 15.31
C THR A 10 -43.04 29.93 16.68
N LYS A 11 -41.87 29.29 16.83
CA LYS A 11 -41.39 28.76 18.12
C LYS A 11 -41.23 29.89 19.13
N GLY A 12 -41.65 29.67 20.38
CA GLY A 12 -41.51 30.65 21.45
C GLY A 12 -40.03 30.87 21.82
N ALA A 13 -39.66 32.11 22.20
CA ALA A 13 -38.27 32.49 22.48
C ALA A 13 -37.54 31.56 23.48
N LYS A 14 -38.25 31.04 24.49
CA LYS A 14 -37.69 30.08 25.45
C LYS A 14 -37.33 28.74 24.80
N GLN A 15 -38.13 28.28 23.85
CA GLN A 15 -37.88 27.03 23.14
C GLN A 15 -36.70 27.16 22.17
N ILE A 16 -36.57 28.34 21.54
CA ILE A 16 -35.40 28.67 20.70
C ILE A 16 -34.12 28.71 21.54
N LEU A 17 -34.15 29.30 22.73
CA LEU A 17 -32.98 29.37 23.62
C LEU A 17 -32.53 27.97 24.07
N VAL A 18 -33.47 27.11 24.46
CA VAL A 18 -33.15 25.72 24.87
C VAL A 18 -32.59 24.90 23.70
N GLU A 19 -33.17 25.03 22.50
CA GLU A 19 -32.64 24.38 21.30
C GLU A 19 -31.26 24.91 20.92
N ASN A 20 -31.01 26.22 21.08
CA ASN A 20 -29.71 26.83 20.81
C ASN A 20 -28.64 26.37 21.82
N GLU A 21 -28.97 26.26 23.11
CA GLU A 21 -28.05 25.73 24.12
C GLU A 21 -27.71 24.26 23.88
N ALA A 22 -28.71 23.44 23.51
CA ALA A 22 -28.50 22.05 23.11
C ALA A 22 -27.57 21.97 21.89
N THR A 23 -27.79 22.83 20.88
CA THR A 23 -26.97 22.90 19.66
C THR A 23 -25.54 23.35 19.97
N ILE A 24 -25.35 24.37 20.80
CA ILE A 24 -24.03 24.88 21.20
C ILE A 24 -23.27 23.82 22.01
N SER A 25 -23.95 23.13 22.93
CA SER A 25 -23.32 22.05 23.71
C SER A 25 -22.91 20.87 22.83
N PHE A 26 -23.71 20.54 21.80
CA PHE A 26 -23.39 19.53 20.80
C PHE A 26 -22.12 19.91 20.02
N TYR A 27 -22.03 21.14 19.50
CA TYR A 27 -20.83 21.60 18.79
C TYR A 27 -19.60 21.69 19.70
N ARG A 28 -19.76 22.10 20.96
CA ARG A 28 -18.65 22.14 21.94
C ARG A 28 -18.12 20.74 22.27
N ASN A 29 -19.02 19.77 22.46
CA ASN A 29 -18.65 18.39 22.71
C ASN A 29 -18.02 17.75 21.46
N MET A 30 -18.52 18.08 20.27
CA MET A 30 -17.95 17.62 18.99
C MET A 30 -16.57 18.24 18.74
N ALA A 31 -16.38 19.53 19.03
CA ALA A 31 -15.08 20.19 18.94
C ALA A 31 -14.07 19.60 19.94
N GLY A 32 -14.49 19.35 21.19
CA GLY A 32 -13.67 18.66 22.19
C GLY A 32 -13.31 17.22 21.80
N ALA A 33 -14.27 16.46 21.27
CA ALA A 33 -14.03 15.12 20.74
C ALA A 33 -13.08 15.14 19.53
N SER A 34 -13.21 16.13 18.64
CA SER A 34 -12.32 16.31 17.50
C SER A 34 -10.91 16.75 17.91
N GLY A 35 -10.78 17.55 18.97
CA GLY A 35 -9.49 17.95 19.54
C GLY A 35 -8.79 16.79 20.25
N LEU A 36 -9.53 15.94 20.96
CA LEU A 36 -8.99 14.71 21.56
C LEU A 36 -8.63 13.68 20.49
N PHE A 37 -9.42 13.58 19.41
CA PHE A 37 -9.11 12.74 18.27
C PHE A 37 -7.87 13.25 17.52
N TYR A 38 -7.80 14.55 17.23
CA TYR A 38 -6.61 15.17 16.62
C TYR A 38 -5.39 15.00 17.51
N ASN A 39 -5.48 15.24 18.82
CA ASN A 39 -4.37 15.00 19.73
C ASN A 39 -4.02 13.52 19.89
N SER A 40 -4.98 12.60 19.84
CA SER A 40 -4.69 11.16 19.91
C SER A 40 -4.08 10.62 18.61
N VAL A 41 -4.54 11.12 17.46
CA VAL A 41 -4.00 10.78 16.14
C VAL A 41 -2.64 11.43 15.95
N MET A 42 -2.47 12.69 16.33
CA MET A 42 -1.18 13.39 16.31
C MET A 42 -0.22 12.82 17.33
N PHE A 43 -0.66 12.43 18.54
CA PHE A 43 0.20 11.74 19.50
C PHE A 43 0.60 10.36 18.98
N GLY A 44 -0.29 9.58 18.36
CA GLY A 44 0.08 8.31 17.73
C GLY A 44 1.07 8.48 16.58
N ILE A 45 0.80 9.42 15.68
CA ILE A 45 1.62 9.70 14.49
C ILE A 45 2.98 10.31 14.90
N TYR A 46 3.01 11.35 15.74
CA TYR A 46 4.26 11.97 16.19
C TYR A 46 5.05 11.08 17.16
N HIS A 47 4.40 10.33 18.05
CA HIS A 47 5.12 9.46 18.98
C HIS A 47 5.88 8.36 18.23
N ASP A 48 5.25 7.72 17.24
CA ASP A 48 5.89 6.67 16.46
C ASP A 48 6.95 7.23 15.50
N GLU A 49 6.71 8.42 14.92
CA GLU A 49 7.69 9.10 14.07
C GLU A 49 8.92 9.54 14.88
N VAL A 50 8.75 10.23 16.02
CA VAL A 50 9.83 10.65 16.95
C VAL A 50 10.57 9.44 17.53
N ARG A 51 9.87 8.34 17.81
CA ARG A 51 10.49 7.08 18.24
C ARG A 51 11.36 6.46 17.14
N SER A 52 11.00 6.63 15.87
CA SER A 52 11.82 6.18 14.73
C SER A 52 13.09 7.01 14.55
N TRP A 53 13.06 8.31 14.87
CA TRP A 53 14.24 9.19 14.86
C TRP A 53 15.21 8.92 16.03
N LEU A 54 14.69 8.49 17.19
CA LEU A 54 15.46 8.27 18.42
C LEU A 54 16.11 6.88 18.51
N MET A 55 15.62 5.87 17.79
CA MET A 55 16.15 4.52 17.85
C MET A 55 16.95 4.17 16.59
N PRO A 56 18.20 3.68 16.70
CA PRO A 56 18.89 3.13 15.54
C PRO A 56 18.04 1.99 14.94
N PRO A 57 18.07 1.79 13.60
CA PRO A 57 17.21 0.83 12.93
C PRO A 57 17.32 -0.53 13.60
N LYS A 58 16.25 -0.92 14.29
CA LYS A 58 16.16 -2.21 14.96
C LYS A 58 16.03 -3.23 13.84
N LYS A 59 17.00 -4.14 13.73
CA LYS A 59 16.88 -5.28 12.82
C LYS A 59 15.53 -5.94 13.08
N ALA A 60 14.70 -6.04 12.04
CA ALA A 60 13.41 -6.71 12.15
C ALA A 60 13.61 -8.07 12.85
N PRO A 61 12.77 -8.42 13.83
CA PRO A 61 12.89 -9.70 14.51
C PRO A 61 12.87 -10.82 13.47
N THR A 62 13.86 -11.71 13.50
CA THR A 62 13.93 -12.85 12.59
C THR A 62 12.74 -13.77 12.84
N LYS A 63 11.71 -13.66 11.99
CA LYS A 63 10.56 -14.56 11.99
C LYS A 63 11.03 -16.00 11.78
N GLY A 64 10.32 -16.96 12.38
CA GLY A 64 10.64 -18.38 12.19
C GLY A 64 10.37 -18.82 10.76
N ALA A 65 11.20 -19.70 10.19
CA ALA A 65 11.05 -20.16 8.79
C ALA A 65 9.64 -20.72 8.48
N LYS A 66 9.05 -21.47 9.41
CA LYS A 66 7.66 -21.97 9.26
C LYS A 66 6.63 -20.85 9.23
N GLN A 67 6.83 -19.80 10.02
CA GLN A 67 5.95 -18.64 10.05
C GLN A 67 6.02 -17.87 8.73
N ILE A 68 7.22 -17.64 8.19
CA ILE A 68 7.41 -16.98 6.89
C ILE A 68 6.67 -17.74 5.79
N LEU A 69 6.76 -19.07 5.77
CA LEU A 69 6.09 -19.90 4.78
C LEU A 69 4.56 -19.76 4.85
N VAL A 70 3.98 -19.83 6.05
CA VAL A 70 2.53 -19.68 6.26
C VAL A 70 2.06 -18.27 5.90
N GLU A 71 2.81 -17.24 6.32
CA GLU A 71 2.50 -15.84 6.00
C GLU A 71 2.60 -15.56 4.50
N ASN A 72 3.59 -16.13 3.81
CA ASN A 72 3.76 -15.98 2.36
C ASN A 72 2.56 -16.57 1.61
N GLU A 73 2.12 -17.78 1.96
CA GLU A 73 0.97 -18.42 1.32
C GLU A 73 -0.34 -17.66 1.58
N ALA A 74 -0.53 -17.18 2.81
CA ALA A 74 -1.67 -16.33 3.18
C ALA A 74 -1.65 -15.01 2.40
N THR A 75 -0.48 -14.40 2.23
CA THR A 75 -0.28 -13.16 1.47
C THR A 75 -0.63 -13.38 0.01
N ILE A 76 -0.07 -14.40 -0.65
CA ILE A 76 -0.37 -14.72 -2.04
C ILE A 76 -1.87 -14.94 -2.23
N SER A 77 -2.51 -15.69 -1.34
CA SER A 77 -3.94 -15.97 -1.39
C SER A 77 -4.78 -14.71 -1.23
N PHE A 78 -4.42 -13.82 -0.31
CA PHE A 78 -5.09 -12.54 -0.11
C PHE A 78 -5.06 -11.68 -1.37
N TYR A 79 -3.87 -11.46 -1.94
CA TYR A 79 -3.71 -10.62 -3.13
C TYR A 79 -4.31 -11.24 -4.40
N ARG A 80 -4.28 -12.58 -4.53
CA ARG A 80 -4.99 -13.30 -5.60
C ARG A 80 -6.50 -13.10 -5.50
N ASN A 81 -7.06 -13.27 -4.29
CA ASN A 81 -8.49 -13.11 -4.07
C ASN A 81 -8.94 -11.67 -4.29
N MET A 82 -8.13 -10.68 -3.87
CA MET A 82 -8.38 -9.26 -4.15
C MET A 82 -8.39 -8.98 -5.66
N ALA A 83 -7.37 -9.43 -6.39
CA ALA A 83 -7.31 -9.29 -7.85
C ALA A 83 -8.53 -9.94 -8.54
N GLY A 84 -8.90 -11.15 -8.11
CA GLY A 84 -10.08 -11.85 -8.61
C GLY A 84 -11.38 -11.12 -8.30
N ALA A 85 -11.53 -10.57 -7.10
CA ALA A 85 -12.71 -9.80 -6.69
C ALA A 85 -12.84 -8.49 -7.47
N SER A 86 -11.74 -7.73 -7.63
CA SER A 86 -11.72 -6.51 -8.45
C SER A 86 -12.07 -6.80 -9.91
N GLY A 87 -11.49 -7.86 -10.47
CA GLY A 87 -11.80 -8.30 -11.83
C GLY A 87 -13.25 -8.73 -11.98
N LEU A 88 -13.77 -9.55 -11.07
CA LEU A 88 -15.16 -9.97 -11.09
C LEU A 88 -16.10 -8.76 -10.99
N PHE A 89 -15.83 -7.82 -10.09
CA PHE A 89 -16.60 -6.58 -9.95
C PHE A 89 -16.64 -5.78 -11.27
N TYR A 90 -15.47 -5.46 -11.84
CA TYR A 90 -15.40 -4.68 -13.09
C TYR A 90 -16.17 -5.36 -14.23
N ASN A 91 -15.94 -6.66 -14.43
CA ASN A 91 -16.60 -7.40 -15.50
C ASN A 91 -18.11 -7.52 -15.26
N SER A 92 -18.55 -7.72 -14.02
CA SER A 92 -19.98 -7.79 -13.68
C SER A 92 -20.69 -6.49 -13.98
N VAL A 93 -20.09 -5.35 -13.65
CA VAL A 93 -20.69 -4.03 -13.94
C VAL A 93 -20.63 -3.70 -15.44
N MET A 94 -19.50 -3.98 -16.11
CA MET A 94 -19.37 -3.70 -17.54
C MET A 94 -20.32 -4.53 -18.39
N PHE A 95 -20.43 -5.84 -18.15
CA PHE A 95 -21.33 -6.70 -18.92
C PHE A 95 -22.80 -6.61 -18.45
N GLY A 96 -23.05 -6.28 -17.18
CA GLY A 96 -24.40 -6.21 -16.63
C GLY A 96 -25.11 -4.87 -16.88
N ILE A 97 -24.38 -3.75 -16.79
CA ILE A 97 -24.94 -2.39 -16.88
C ILE A 97 -24.50 -1.70 -18.16
N TYR A 98 -23.20 -1.71 -18.47
CA TYR A 98 -22.60 -0.94 -19.56
C TYR A 98 -22.32 -1.76 -20.83
N HIS A 99 -23.11 -2.81 -21.09
CA HIS A 99 -22.84 -3.76 -22.17
C HIS A 99 -22.72 -3.10 -23.56
N ASP A 100 -23.54 -2.08 -23.85
CA ASP A 100 -23.52 -1.33 -25.10
C ASP A 100 -22.30 -0.38 -25.23
N GLU A 101 -21.63 -0.06 -24.12
CA GLU A 101 -20.48 0.84 -24.08
C GLU A 101 -19.13 0.10 -24.16
N VAL A 102 -19.15 -1.24 -24.20
CA VAL A 102 -17.93 -2.06 -24.27
C VAL A 102 -17.22 -1.86 -25.60
N ARG A 103 -16.14 -1.08 -25.57
CA ARG A 103 -15.26 -0.80 -26.72
C ARG A 103 -14.03 -1.70 -26.72
N SER A 104 -13.42 -1.90 -27.89
CA SER A 104 -12.18 -2.69 -28.05
C SER A 104 -11.04 -2.21 -27.14
N TRP A 105 -10.94 -0.89 -26.91
CA TRP A 105 -9.98 -0.31 -25.97
C TRP A 105 -10.19 -0.78 -24.51
N LEU A 106 -11.45 -0.88 -24.06
CA LEU A 106 -11.76 -1.34 -22.70
C LEU A 106 -11.47 -2.84 -22.54
N MET A 107 -11.75 -3.63 -23.58
CA MET A 107 -11.36 -5.04 -23.60
C MET A 107 -9.85 -5.21 -23.53
N PHE A 108 -9.10 -4.41 -24.29
CA PHE A 108 -7.63 -4.38 -24.22
C PHE A 108 -7.15 -4.03 -22.81
N MET A 109 -7.69 -2.97 -22.20
CA MET A 109 -7.32 -2.56 -20.84
C MET A 109 -7.65 -3.62 -19.79
N ASN A 110 -8.78 -4.31 -19.93
CA ASN A 110 -9.16 -5.42 -19.06
C ASN A 110 -8.16 -6.59 -19.18
N VAL A 111 -7.80 -6.99 -20.41
CA VAL A 111 -6.77 -8.02 -20.64
C VAL A 111 -5.41 -7.58 -20.11
N PHE A 112 -5.06 -6.31 -20.27
CA PHE A 112 -3.80 -5.76 -19.77
C PHE A 112 -3.72 -5.82 -18.23
N VAL A 113 -4.80 -5.45 -17.53
CA VAL A 113 -4.87 -5.60 -16.06
C VAL A 113 -4.81 -7.07 -15.63
N LEU A 114 -5.49 -7.98 -16.33
CA LEU A 114 -5.39 -9.41 -16.05
C LEU A 114 -3.95 -9.91 -16.21
N ALA A 115 -3.22 -9.45 -17.23
CA ALA A 115 -1.81 -9.77 -17.40
C ALA A 115 -0.94 -9.25 -16.24
N ILE A 116 -1.21 -8.04 -15.73
CA ILE A 116 -0.53 -7.50 -14.54
C ILE A 116 -0.80 -8.37 -13.32
N TYR A 117 -2.07 -8.74 -13.06
CA TYR A 117 -2.40 -9.61 -11.93
C TYR A 117 -1.73 -10.97 -12.00
N LEU A 118 -1.75 -11.62 -13.18
CA LEU A 118 -1.07 -12.89 -13.40
C LEU A 118 0.44 -12.75 -13.22
N GLY A 119 1.03 -11.68 -13.76
CA GLY A 119 2.45 -11.37 -13.59
C GLY A 119 2.83 -11.22 -12.12
N CYS A 120 2.10 -10.40 -11.36
CA CYS A 120 2.35 -10.20 -9.92
C CYS A 120 2.16 -11.48 -9.12
N TYR A 121 1.11 -12.26 -9.40
CA TYR A 121 0.89 -13.56 -8.77
C TYR A 121 2.05 -14.53 -9.03
N GLN A 122 2.49 -14.62 -10.29
CA GLN A 122 3.61 -15.48 -10.67
C GLN A 122 4.92 -15.02 -10.02
N LEU A 123 5.18 -13.71 -9.97
CA LEU A 123 6.37 -13.15 -9.32
C LEU A 123 6.39 -13.43 -7.82
N MET A 124 5.27 -13.20 -7.11
CA MET A 124 5.18 -13.51 -5.68
C MET A 124 5.44 -15.00 -5.41
N ARG A 125 4.82 -15.89 -6.19
CA ARG A 125 5.04 -17.34 -6.06
C ARG A 125 6.46 -17.77 -6.37
N TYR A 126 7.10 -17.11 -7.33
CA TYR A 126 8.47 -17.43 -7.73
C TYR A 126 9.46 -17.05 -6.63
N ILE A 127 9.36 -15.82 -6.09
CA ILE A 127 10.33 -15.33 -5.09
C ILE A 127 10.10 -15.92 -3.70
N SER A 128 8.87 -16.34 -3.36
CA SER A 128 8.56 -16.97 -2.06
C SER A 128 8.58 -18.50 -2.09
N ARG A 129 9.08 -19.11 -3.17
CA ARG A 129 9.07 -20.57 -3.34
C ARG A 129 9.92 -21.25 -2.24
N PRO A 130 9.34 -22.14 -1.42
CA PRO A 130 10.10 -22.86 -0.41
C PRO A 130 10.94 -23.99 -1.02
N THR A 131 12.09 -24.27 -0.39
CA THR A 131 12.99 -25.37 -0.73
C THR A 131 13.00 -26.40 0.40
N TYR A 132 12.81 -27.66 0.04
CA TYR A 132 12.78 -28.80 0.96
C TYR A 132 13.95 -29.76 0.69
N SER A 133 14.39 -30.45 1.73
CA SER A 133 15.34 -31.56 1.68
C SER A 133 14.68 -32.81 1.07
N GLU A 134 15.50 -33.77 0.64
CA GLU A 134 15.06 -35.12 0.22
C GLU A 134 14.26 -35.85 1.31
N LEU A 135 14.50 -35.50 2.59
CA LEU A 135 13.76 -36.01 3.75
C LEU A 135 12.46 -35.22 4.05
N GLY A 136 12.08 -34.26 3.20
CA GLY A 136 10.90 -33.41 3.39
C GLY A 136 11.05 -32.30 4.44
N LEU A 137 12.26 -32.11 4.97
CA LEU A 137 12.54 -31.04 5.93
C LEU A 137 12.68 -29.69 5.21
N LEU A 138 12.07 -28.64 5.76
CA LEU A 138 12.16 -27.28 5.22
C LEU A 138 13.60 -26.75 5.36
N ILE A 139 14.27 -26.48 4.23
CA ILE A 139 15.62 -25.92 4.18
C ILE A 139 15.54 -24.39 4.12
N ASP A 140 14.70 -23.86 3.22
CA ASP A 140 14.55 -22.42 2.99
C ASP A 140 13.07 -22.09 2.78
N PRO A 141 12.47 -21.16 3.56
CA PRO A 141 11.10 -20.71 3.35
C PRO A 141 10.91 -19.84 2.10
N GLY A 142 11.98 -19.43 1.41
CA GLY A 142 11.94 -18.45 0.33
C GLY A 142 11.94 -17.01 0.85
N LEU A 143 11.80 -16.04 -0.05
CA LEU A 143 11.77 -14.62 0.32
C LEU A 143 10.51 -14.30 1.14
N ASP A 144 10.67 -13.64 2.29
CA ASP A 144 9.55 -13.10 3.08
C ASP A 144 8.90 -11.93 2.30
N LEU A 145 7.66 -12.14 1.86
CA LEU A 145 6.88 -11.14 1.12
C LEU A 145 6.42 -9.97 2.00
N ASN A 146 6.46 -10.14 3.33
CA ASN A 146 6.04 -9.17 4.34
C ASN A 146 7.22 -8.53 5.07
N MET A 147 8.43 -8.67 4.52
CA MET A 147 9.60 -7.94 5.00
C MET A 147 9.53 -6.46 4.60
N GLU A 148 9.73 -5.57 5.59
CA GLU A 148 9.77 -4.12 5.37
C GLU A 148 10.89 -3.73 4.40
N GLY A 149 10.57 -2.92 3.39
CA GLY A 149 11.51 -2.51 2.34
C GLY A 149 11.93 -3.64 1.39
N GLY A 150 11.24 -4.80 1.44
CA GLY A 150 11.51 -5.94 0.58
C GLY A 150 10.83 -5.85 -0.80
N MET A 151 11.27 -6.70 -1.73
CA MET A 151 10.66 -6.80 -3.08
C MET A 151 9.15 -7.11 -3.04
N GLY A 152 8.69 -7.82 -2.00
CA GLY A 152 7.28 -8.16 -1.81
C GLY A 152 6.38 -6.93 -1.69
N GLU A 153 6.84 -5.85 -1.06
CA GLU A 153 6.07 -4.61 -0.93
C GLU A 153 5.76 -3.99 -2.29
N HIS A 154 6.77 -3.89 -3.16
CA HIS A 154 6.58 -3.33 -4.49
C HIS A 154 5.58 -4.13 -5.33
N ILE A 155 5.60 -5.47 -5.23
CA ILE A 155 4.64 -6.31 -5.95
C ILE A 155 3.23 -6.14 -5.38
N LYS A 156 3.09 -6.08 -4.04
CA LYS A 156 1.81 -5.82 -3.36
C LYS A 156 1.23 -4.46 -3.76
N ASP A 157 2.05 -3.42 -3.78
CA ASP A 157 1.65 -2.07 -4.20
C ASP A 157 1.12 -2.06 -5.64
N ILE A 158 1.76 -2.78 -6.56
CA ILE A 158 1.29 -2.92 -7.94
C ILE A 158 -0.09 -3.57 -7.98
N VAL A 159 -0.32 -4.66 -7.23
CA VAL A 159 -1.63 -5.33 -7.20
C VAL A 159 -2.71 -4.43 -6.62
N ILE A 160 -2.43 -3.70 -5.53
CA ILE A 160 -3.38 -2.75 -4.91
C ILE A 160 -3.72 -1.63 -5.87
N LEU A 161 -2.71 -0.98 -6.45
CA LEU A 161 -2.90 0.10 -7.41
C LEU A 161 -3.73 -0.37 -8.60
N THR A 162 -3.44 -1.56 -9.12
CA THR A 162 -4.18 -2.14 -10.23
C THR A 162 -5.63 -2.45 -9.84
N ALA A 163 -5.87 -2.99 -8.64
CA ALA A 163 -7.22 -3.20 -8.08
C ALA A 163 -8.03 -1.90 -7.95
N ILE A 164 -7.41 -0.83 -7.45
CA ILE A 164 -8.04 0.49 -7.37
C ILE A 164 -8.38 0.98 -8.78
N ALA A 165 -7.43 0.92 -9.71
CA ALA A 165 -7.65 1.34 -11.10
C ALA A 165 -8.79 0.54 -11.75
N HIS A 166 -8.83 -0.78 -11.54
CA HIS A 166 -9.85 -1.66 -12.14
C HIS A 166 -11.24 -1.35 -11.60
N ILE A 167 -11.39 -1.15 -10.29
CA ILE A 167 -12.69 -0.81 -9.67
C ILE A 167 -13.15 0.60 -10.09
N THR A 168 -12.25 1.59 -10.03
CA THR A 168 -12.58 2.99 -10.32
C THR A 168 -12.76 3.28 -11.81
N ALA A 169 -12.16 2.48 -12.70
CA ALA A 169 -12.36 2.59 -14.15
C ALA A 169 -13.82 2.41 -14.59
N VAL A 170 -14.66 1.76 -13.78
CA VAL A 170 -16.10 1.70 -14.00
C VAL A 170 -16.75 3.08 -13.93
N MET A 171 -16.25 3.97 -13.07
CA MET A 171 -16.78 5.32 -12.90
C MET A 171 -16.31 6.26 -14.01
N SER A 172 -15.07 6.12 -14.46
CA SER A 172 -14.50 6.97 -15.50
C SER A 172 -13.27 6.33 -16.16
N ASN A 173 -13.19 6.46 -17.48
CA ASN A 173 -12.05 5.98 -18.26
C ASN A 173 -10.73 6.70 -17.93
N TYR A 174 -10.75 7.86 -17.27
CA TYR A 174 -9.52 8.52 -16.84
C TYR A 174 -8.78 7.75 -15.74
N PHE A 175 -9.46 6.88 -14.98
CA PHE A 175 -8.81 6.10 -13.93
C PHE A 175 -7.83 5.04 -14.45
N TRP A 176 -7.89 4.69 -15.74
CA TRP A 176 -6.83 3.91 -16.39
C TRP A 176 -5.45 4.58 -16.30
N LEU A 177 -5.41 5.92 -16.18
CA LEU A 177 -4.16 6.66 -16.02
C LEU A 177 -3.41 6.32 -14.73
N LEU A 178 -4.10 5.78 -13.70
CA LEU A 178 -3.45 5.31 -12.48
C LEU A 178 -2.42 4.21 -12.76
N LEU A 179 -2.61 3.42 -13.82
CA LEU A 179 -1.66 2.38 -14.22
C LEU A 179 -0.30 2.95 -14.64
N PHE A 180 -0.21 4.22 -15.08
CA PHE A 180 1.08 4.86 -15.38
C PHE A 180 1.93 5.10 -14.12
N LEU A 181 1.36 5.01 -12.91
CA LEU A 181 2.14 5.05 -11.68
C LEU A 181 3.03 3.81 -11.54
N ILE A 182 2.68 2.67 -12.16
CA ILE A 182 3.50 1.45 -12.16
C ILE A 182 4.85 1.69 -12.87
N PRO A 183 4.90 2.08 -14.16
CA PRO A 183 6.16 2.38 -14.84
C PRO A 183 6.88 3.57 -14.23
N ALA A 184 6.17 4.59 -13.74
CA ALA A 184 6.80 5.71 -13.03
C ALA A 184 7.55 5.24 -11.76
N ARG A 185 6.93 4.35 -10.98
CA ARG A 185 7.55 3.77 -9.78
C ARG A 185 8.74 2.88 -10.14
N ALA A 186 8.62 2.06 -11.18
CA ALA A 186 9.72 1.22 -11.66
C ALA A 186 10.91 2.07 -12.13
N PHE A 187 10.64 3.13 -12.90
CA PHE A 187 11.66 4.08 -13.32
C PHE A 187 12.34 4.75 -12.13
N TRP A 188 11.58 5.21 -11.13
CA TRP A 188 12.14 5.80 -9.91
C TRP A 188 13.06 4.84 -9.15
N LEU A 189 12.69 3.55 -9.09
CA LEU A 189 13.52 2.53 -8.44
C LEU A 189 14.83 2.29 -9.20
N ILE A 190 14.76 2.18 -10.53
CA ILE A 190 15.95 2.03 -11.41
C ILE A 190 16.84 3.28 -11.32
N TRP A 191 16.22 4.46 -11.33
CA TRP A 191 16.93 5.73 -11.23
C TRP A 191 17.76 5.80 -9.95
N LYS A 192 17.15 5.53 -8.79
CA LYS A 192 17.87 5.61 -7.51
C LYS A 192 18.89 4.50 -7.30
N ASN A 193 18.62 3.28 -7.78
CA ASN A 193 19.44 2.12 -7.45
C ASN A 193 20.55 1.85 -8.47
N LEU A 194 20.37 2.22 -9.74
CA LEU A 194 21.35 1.98 -10.80
C LEU A 194 21.88 3.28 -11.42
N LEU A 195 20.99 4.14 -11.92
CA LEU A 195 21.42 5.26 -12.78
C LEU A 195 22.08 6.40 -11.99
N ALA A 196 21.48 6.85 -10.89
CA ALA A 196 22.01 7.95 -10.11
C ALA A 196 23.37 7.63 -9.48
N PRO A 197 23.59 6.46 -8.84
CA PRO A 197 24.92 6.10 -8.36
C PRO A 197 25.96 5.96 -9.47
N TRP A 198 25.57 5.53 -10.67
CA TRP A 198 26.50 5.40 -11.80
C TRP A 198 26.85 6.76 -12.42
N LEU A 199 25.88 7.67 -12.54
CA LEU A 199 26.06 9.00 -13.15
C LEU A 199 26.71 10.02 -12.20
N PHE A 200 26.40 9.94 -10.91
CA PHE A 200 26.81 10.91 -9.89
C PHE A 200 27.75 10.29 -8.85
N GLN A 201 28.57 9.33 -9.28
CA GLN A 201 29.69 8.83 -8.49
C GLN A 201 30.69 10.00 -8.29
N GLU A 202 30.55 10.73 -7.18
CA GLU A 202 31.63 11.61 -6.71
C GLU A 202 32.86 10.73 -6.43
N ALA A 203 34.05 11.21 -6.81
CA ALA A 203 35.30 10.56 -6.46
C ALA A 203 35.29 10.26 -4.95
N PRO A 204 35.74 9.07 -4.50
CA PRO A 204 35.53 8.63 -3.12
C PRO A 204 36.13 9.65 -2.15
N GLU A 205 35.29 10.47 -1.51
CA GLU A 205 35.65 11.09 -0.25
C GLU A 205 35.64 9.96 0.77
N ASP A 206 36.83 9.60 1.24
CA ASP A 206 37.08 8.61 2.28
C ASP A 206 36.23 8.90 3.52
N THR A 207 35.00 8.38 3.54
CA THR A 207 34.14 8.44 4.71
C THR A 207 34.59 7.34 5.66
N GLU A 208 34.81 7.66 6.94
CA GLU A 208 35.32 6.72 7.97
C GLU A 208 34.57 5.37 8.05
N GLN A 209 33.33 5.29 7.57
CA GLN A 209 32.56 4.04 7.50
C GLN A 209 33.13 3.03 6.48
N ASP A 210 33.69 3.50 5.37
CA ASP A 210 34.27 2.64 4.35
C ASP A 210 35.64 2.12 4.76
N GLU A 211 36.41 2.89 5.52
CA GLU A 211 37.68 2.43 6.09
C GLU A 211 37.46 1.27 7.08
N LYS A 212 36.42 1.35 7.93
CA LYS A 212 36.03 0.27 8.85
C LYS A 212 35.51 -0.97 8.13
N LYS A 213 34.72 -0.81 7.05
CA LYS A 213 34.25 -1.93 6.23
C LYS A 213 35.39 -2.58 5.46
N ARG A 214 36.30 -1.82 4.86
CA ARG A 214 37.52 -2.30 4.19
C ARG A 214 38.40 -3.09 5.15
N LYS A 215 38.70 -2.56 6.35
CA LYS A 215 39.47 -3.28 7.39
C LYS A 215 38.77 -4.57 7.84
N LYS A 216 37.44 -4.63 7.86
CA LYS A 216 36.69 -5.84 8.21
C LYS A 216 36.71 -6.90 7.10
N ILE A 217 36.63 -6.48 5.84
CA ILE A 217 36.76 -7.36 4.67
C ILE A 217 38.18 -7.90 4.57
N GLU A 218 39.19 -7.05 4.75
CA GLU A 218 40.60 -7.44 4.72
C GLU A 218 40.94 -8.43 5.85
N ARG A 219 40.42 -8.21 7.07
CA ARG A 219 40.53 -9.17 8.18
C ARG A 219 39.85 -10.51 7.92
N ARG A 220 38.83 -10.57 7.05
CA ARG A 220 38.19 -11.83 6.64
C ARG A 220 39.00 -12.53 5.55
N MET A 221 39.53 -11.78 4.59
CA MET A 221 40.37 -12.31 3.51
C MET A 221 41.65 -12.95 4.05
N ARG A 222 42.31 -12.33 5.05
CA ARG A 222 43.49 -12.90 5.73
C ARG A 222 43.22 -14.13 6.58
N ARG A 223 41.96 -14.53 6.79
CA ARG A 223 41.59 -15.78 7.49
C ARG A 223 41.32 -16.94 6.52
N HIS A 224 41.33 -16.67 5.22
CA HIS A 224 41.10 -17.66 4.17
C HIS A 224 42.34 -17.84 3.26
N GLN A 225 43.42 -17.14 3.55
CA GLN A 225 44.80 -17.47 3.14
C GLN A 225 45.49 -18.17 4.31
#